data_AF-A0A8S9FL76-F1
#
_entry.id   AF-A0A8S9FL76-F1
#
_cell.length_a   1.000
_cell.length_b   1.000
_cell.length_c   1.000
_cell.angle_alpha   90.00
_cell.angle_beta   90.00
_cell.angle_gamma   90.00
#
_symmetry.space_group_name_H-M   'P 1'
#
loop_
_entity.id
_entity.type
_entity.pdbx_description
1 polymer ?
#
loop_
_entity_poly.entity_id
_entity_poly.type
_entity_poly.pdbx_seq_one_letter_code
_entity_poly.pdbx_strand_id
1 'polypeptide(L)'
;MVLADQWGNKIHASCKPSLMYRVQRVLLIDKWGVVQNVSMTAAGGQYRTTQHKYRMTIADDAVLSARRGVNSGWPGPAQTR
;
A
#
# COMPACT_ATOMS: atom_id res chain seq x y z
N MET A 1 1.85 -5.01 -6.13
CA MET A 1 0.54 -4.84 -5.46
C MET A 1 0.04 -3.41 -5.64
N VAL A 2 -1.24 -3.14 -5.40
CA VAL A 2 -1.81 -1.79 -5.46
C VAL A 2 -2.32 -1.42 -4.07
N LEU A 3 -1.85 -0.29 -3.54
CA LEU A 3 -2.31 0.26 -2.27
C LEU A 3 -3.19 1.47 -2.55
N ALA A 4 -4.19 1.70 -1.70
CA ALA A 4 -5.07 2.86 -1.79
C ALA A 4 -5.01 3.67 -0.50
N ASP A 5 -5.09 4.99 -0.61
CA ASP A 5 -5.25 5.90 0.52
C ASP A 5 -6.72 6.22 0.80
N GLN A 6 -6.95 7.09 1.79
CA GLN A 6 -8.29 7.52 2.22
C GLN A 6 -9.08 8.30 1.16
N TRP A 7 -8.41 8.86 0.16
CA TRP A 7 -9.02 9.59 -0.94
C TRP A 7 -9.23 8.69 -2.17
N GLY A 8 -8.89 7.40 -2.06
CA GLY A 8 -8.98 6.45 -3.15
C GLY A 8 -7.83 6.55 -4.16
N ASN A 9 -6.77 7.32 -3.86
CA ASN A 9 -5.60 7.38 -4.73
C ASN A 9 -4.87 6.04 -4.67
N LYS A 10 -4.72 5.41 -5.83
CA LYS A 10 -4.09 4.11 -5.96
C LYS A 10 -2.63 4.26 -6.36
N ILE A 11 -1.73 3.60 -5.64
CA ILE A 11 -0.31 3.56 -5.96
C ILE A 11 0.16 2.12 -6.15
N HIS A 12 0.94 1.90 -7.20
CA HIS A 12 1.64 0.63 -7.38
C HIS A 12 2.78 0.53 -6.37
N ALA A 13 2.72 -0.48 -5.49
CA ALA A 13 3.79 -0.86 -4.58
C ALA A 13 4.45 -2.20 -4.98
N SER A 14 5.76 -2.28 -4.83
CA SER A 14 6.57 -3.50 -4.96
C SER A 14 7.33 -3.79 -3.68
N CYS A 15 7.76 -5.03 -3.50
CA CYS A 15 8.63 -5.45 -2.41
C CYS A 15 9.48 -6.65 -2.87
N LYS A 16 10.56 -6.95 -2.15
CA LYS A 16 11.33 -8.18 -2.41
C LYS A 16 10.47 -9.43 -2.18
N PRO A 17 10.72 -10.55 -2.90
CA PRO A 17 9.96 -11.78 -2.73
C PRO A 17 10.00 -12.34 -1.30
N SER A 18 11.15 -12.24 -0.62
CA SER A 18 11.33 -12.64 0.79
C SER A 18 10.40 -11.90 1.75
N LEU A 19 10.09 -10.63 1.46
CA LEU A 19 9.22 -9.78 2.28
C LEU A 19 7.73 -9.98 1.96
N MET A 20 7.39 -10.46 0.76
CA MET A 20 6.02 -10.58 0.27
C MET A 20 5.10 -11.33 1.24
N TYR A 21 5.61 -12.42 1.84
CA TYR A 21 4.83 -13.21 2.79
C TYR A 21 4.41 -12.42 4.03
N ARG A 22 5.32 -11.58 4.58
CA ARG A 22 4.99 -10.69 5.71
C ARG A 22 3.99 -9.62 5.28
N VAL A 23 4.18 -9.04 4.09
CA VAL A 23 3.28 -8.02 3.56
C VAL A 23 1.86 -8.56 3.39
N GLN A 24 1.69 -9.74 2.80
CA GLN A 24 0.37 -10.35 2.58
C GLN A 24 -0.37 -10.66 3.88
N ARG A 25 0.34 -11.02 4.96
CA ARG A 25 -0.30 -11.26 6.27
C ARG A 25 -0.73 -9.96 6.96
N VAL A 26 -0.02 -8.86 6.74
CA VAL A 26 -0.23 -7.60 7.46
C VAL A 26 -1.13 -6.63 6.68
N LEU A 27 -0.86 -6.45 5.38
CA LEU A 27 -1.62 -5.61 4.46
C LEU A 27 -2.66 -6.48 3.74
N LEU A 28 -3.71 -6.85 4.46
CA LEU A 28 -4.84 -7.59 3.90
C LEU A 28 -5.66 -6.71 2.95
N ILE A 29 -6.30 -7.33 1.96
CA ILE A 29 -7.22 -6.67 1.05
C ILE A 29 -8.35 -6.01 1.85
N ASP A 30 -8.74 -4.80 1.46
CA ASP A 30 -9.78 -3.98 2.11
C ASP A 30 -9.56 -3.70 3.60
N LYS A 31 -8.31 -3.81 4.07
CA LYS A 31 -7.92 -3.44 5.43
C LYS A 31 -6.91 -2.32 5.43
N TRP A 32 -7.03 -1.44 6.42
CA TRP A 32 -6.07 -0.39 6.66
C TRP A 32 -4.80 -0.96 7.29
N GLY A 33 -3.65 -0.48 6.82
CA GLY A 33 -2.35 -0.77 7.39
C GLY A 33 -1.43 0.43 7.28
N VAL A 34 -0.39 0.42 8.09
CA VAL A 34 0.69 1.42 8.05
C VAL A 34 1.93 0.74 7.50
N VAL A 35 2.55 1.41 6.52
CA VAL A 35 3.82 0.99 5.91
C VAL A 35 4.80 2.14 6.08
N GLN A 36 5.93 1.87 6.74
CA GLN A 36 7.02 2.83 6.91
C GLN A 36 8.29 2.29 6.27
N ASN A 37 9.25 3.19 6.03
CA ASN A 37 10.48 2.91 5.28
C ASN A 37 10.21 2.44 3.85
N VAL A 38 9.73 3.39 3.04
CA VAL A 38 9.42 3.17 1.62
C VAL A 38 10.24 4.11 0.76
N SER A 39 10.62 3.64 -0.42
CA SER A 39 11.22 4.49 -1.45
C SER A 39 10.23 4.77 -2.57
N MET A 40 10.21 6.01 -3.04
CA MET A 40 9.40 6.44 -4.18
C MET A 40 10.29 6.50 -5.42
N THR A 41 9.82 5.93 -6.52
CA THR A 41 10.46 6.07 -7.84
C THR A 41 9.46 6.63 -8.84
N ALA A 42 9.92 7.38 -9.85
CA ALA A 42 9.03 7.88 -10.88
C ALA A 42 8.36 6.70 -11.60
N ALA A 43 7.04 6.74 -11.74
CA ALA A 43 6.30 5.70 -12.44
C ALA A 43 6.57 5.82 -13.95
N GLY A 44 7.67 5.31 -14.48
CA GLY A 44 7.96 5.32 -15.92
C GLY A 44 7.29 4.18 -16.70
N GLY A 45 7.44 4.22 -18.02
CA GLY A 45 7.17 3.09 -18.94
C GLY A 45 5.72 2.87 -19.34
N GLN A 46 5.52 1.95 -20.30
CA GLN A 46 4.21 1.60 -20.86
C GLN A 46 3.35 0.77 -19.90
N TYR A 47 3.96 -0.03 -19.02
CA TYR A 47 3.25 -0.88 -18.08
C TYR A 47 2.96 -0.14 -16.78
N ARG A 48 1.79 0.51 -16.69
CA ARG A 48 1.32 1.19 -15.48
C ARG A 48 0.01 0.56 -14.99
N THR A 49 0.03 0.10 -13.74
CA THR A 49 -1.15 -0.45 -13.05
C THR A 49 -2.01 0.65 -12.42
N THR A 50 -1.45 1.85 -12.24
CA THR A 50 -2.09 3.00 -11.60
C THR A 50 -1.72 4.29 -12.33
N GLN A 51 -2.57 5.32 -12.25
CA GLN A 51 -2.28 6.64 -12.83
C GLN A 51 -1.36 7.52 -11.96
N HIS A 52 -0.95 7.02 -10.79
CA HIS A 52 -0.07 7.74 -9.88
C HIS A 52 1.31 8.03 -10.49
N LYS A 53 1.84 9.24 -10.28
CA LYS A 53 3.12 9.71 -10.84
C LYS A 53 4.34 8.92 -10.33
N TYR A 54 4.20 8.27 -9.18
CA TYR A 54 5.24 7.51 -8.51
C TYR A 54 4.83 6.05 -8.28
N ARG A 55 5.82 5.17 -8.19
CA ARG A 55 5.71 3.81 -7.66
C ARG A 55 6.40 3.74 -6.30
N MET A 56 5.87 2.90 -5.43
CA MET A 56 6.40 2.65 -4.11
C MET A 56 7.21 1.35 -4.10
N THR A 57 8.35 1.34 -3.43
CA THR A 57 9.08 0.11 -3.09
C THR A 57 9.18 0.02 -1.58
N ILE A 58 8.70 -1.08 -1.02
CA ILE A 58 8.79 -1.37 0.42
C ILE A 58 10.19 -1.91 0.70
N ALA A 59 10.92 -1.26 1.62
CA ALA A 59 12.26 -1.66 2.01
C ALA A 59 12.25 -2.99 2.81
N ASP A 60 13.40 -3.65 2.90
CA ASP A 60 13.55 -4.95 3.56
C ASP A 60 13.25 -4.86 5.07
N ASP A 61 13.69 -3.76 5.67
CA ASP A 61 13.51 -3.35 7.06
C ASP A 61 12.24 -2.51 7.29
N ALA A 62 11.30 -2.53 6.33
CA ALA A 62 10.05 -1.80 6.45
C ALA A 62 9.25 -2.24 7.68
N VAL A 63 8.73 -1.25 8.40
CA VAL A 63 7.80 -1.48 9.50
C VAL A 63 6.39 -1.57 8.93
N LEU A 64 5.78 -2.75 9.10
CA LEU A 64 4.42 -3.05 8.65
C LEU A 64 3.53 -3.25 9.86
N SER A 65 2.43 -2.51 9.94
CA SER A 65 1.45 -2.66 11.02
C SER A 65 0.04 -2.73 10.46
N ALA A 66 -0.66 -3.82 10.75
CA ALA A 66 -2.08 -3.95 10.46
C ALA A 66 -2.86 -3.06 11.42
N ARG A 67 -3.80 -2.27 10.92
CA ARG A 67 -4.68 -1.50 11.79
C ARG A 67 -5.83 -2.40 12.21
N ARG A 68 -5.75 -2.96 13.43
CA ARG A 68 -6.92 -3.54 14.08
C ARG A 68 -7.93 -2.42 14.30
N GLY A 69 -9.18 -2.65 13.89
CA GLY A 69 -10.24 -1.65 13.93
C GLY A 69 -10.40 -1.09 15.34
N VAL A 70 -9.82 0.09 15.56
CA VAL A 70 -10.15 0.96 16.68
C VAL A 70 -10.75 2.20 16.03
N ASN A 71 -11.99 2.50 16.41
CA ASN A 71 -12.73 3.70 16.04
C ASN A 71 -11.91 4.95 16.37
N SER A 72 -11.03 5.37 15.47
CA SER A 72 -10.28 6.62 15.59
C SER A 72 -10.30 7.38 14.28
N GLY A 73 -11.50 7.74 13.81
CA GLY A 73 -11.70 8.87 12.90
C GLY A 73 -11.26 8.73 11.43
N TRP A 74 -10.87 7.54 10.96
CA TRP A 74 -10.58 7.34 9.53
C TRP A 74 -11.80 6.74 8.85
N PRO A 75 -12.31 7.34 7.76
CA PRO A 75 -13.38 6.74 7.00
C PRO A 75 -12.93 5.34 6.55
N GLY A 76 -13.78 4.33 6.72
CA GLY A 76 -13.55 3.02 6.13
C GLY A 76 -13.26 3.15 4.63
N PRO A 77 -12.65 2.13 3.98
CA PRO A 77 -12.40 2.18 2.55
C PRO A 77 -13.69 2.61 1.84
N ALA A 78 -13.61 3.69 1.05
CA ALA A 78 -14.76 4.21 0.34
C ALA A 78 -15.33 3.09 -0.53
N GLN A 79 -16.51 2.59 -0.15
CA GLN A 79 -17.18 1.52 -0.87
C GLN A 79 -17.71 2.12 -2.18
N THR A 80 -16.92 2.06 -3.25
CA THR A 80 -17.40 2.36 -4.59
C THR A 80 -18.51 1.36 -4.93
N ARG A 81 -19.69 1.92 -5.20
CA ARG A 81 -20.92 1.23 -5.60
C ARG A 81 -20.83 0.70 -7.02
#